data_AF-A0A2X4XCW2-F1
#
_entry.id   AF-A0A2X4XCW2-F1
#
_cell.length_a   1.000
_cell.length_b   1.000
_cell.length_c   1.000
_cell.angle_alpha   90.00
_cell.angle_beta   90.00
_cell.angle_gamma   90.00
#
_symmetry.space_group_name_H-M   'P 1'
#
loop_
_entity.id
_entity.type
_entity.pdbx_description
1 polymer ?
#
loop_
_entity_poly.entity_id
_entity_poly.type
_entity_poly.pdbx_seq_one_letter_code
_entity_poly.pdbx_strand_id
1 'polypeptide(L)' 'MFSDSPVSHDFSFTPAVSLHVNLATEAELERVFARLAEGGEVLMPLDDYGFSARFGWLNDRFGLSWQLNVPAG' A
#
# COMPACT_ATOMS: atom_id res chain seq x y z
N MET A 1 11.75 -2.41 -12.27
CA MET A 1 12.05 -3.85 -12.28
C MET A 1 12.30 -4.25 -10.84
N PHE A 2 11.50 -5.17 -10.29
CA PHE A 2 11.69 -5.72 -8.95
C PHE A 2 12.20 -7.16 -9.10
N SER A 3 13.23 -7.52 -8.34
CA SER A 3 13.80 -8.87 -8.36
C SER A 3 14.05 -9.29 -6.93
N ASP A 4 13.72 -10.54 -6.62
CA ASP A 4 14.03 -11.13 -5.33
C ASP A 4 15.47 -11.68 -5.30
N SER A 5 16.04 -11.76 -4.10
CA SER A 5 17.33 -12.37 -3.82
C SER A 5 17.13 -13.58 -2.91
N PRO A 6 17.63 -14.78 -3.26
CA PRO A 6 17.47 -15.97 -2.42
C PRO A 6 18.35 -15.95 -1.16
N VAL A 7 19.19 -14.91 -0.99
CA VAL A 7 20.09 -14.77 0.16
C VAL A 7 19.33 -14.08 1.29
N SER A 8 19.48 -14.59 2.52
CA SER A 8 18.96 -13.91 3.71
C SER A 8 19.78 -12.64 3.96
N HIS A 9 19.09 -11.51 4.10
CA HIS A 9 19.69 -10.22 4.40
C HIS A 9 19.32 -9.77 5.82
N ASP A 10 20.20 -8.97 6.45
CA ASP A 10 19.93 -8.39 7.78
C ASP A 10 19.06 -7.12 7.71
N PHE A 11 18.72 -6.66 6.50
CA PHE A 11 17.81 -5.55 6.27
C PHE A 11 16.44 -6.04 5.78
N SER A 12 15.41 -5.23 6.03
CA SER A 12 14.05 -5.49 5.57
C SER A 12 13.44 -4.22 4.99
N PHE A 13 12.24 -4.34 4.44
CA PHE A 13 11.46 -3.19 3.99
C PHE A 13 11.10 -2.27 5.14
N THR A 14 10.95 -0.99 4.81
CA THR A 14 10.45 0.02 5.74
C THR A 14 9.49 0.93 4.99
N PRO A 15 8.56 1.61 5.69
CA PRO A 15 7.68 2.60 5.06
C PRO A 15 8.42 3.80 4.43
N ALA A 16 9.73 3.97 4.67
CA ALA A 16 10.53 5.03 4.06
C ALA A 16 10.65 4.88 2.54
N VAL A 17 10.46 3.67 2.00
CA VAL A 17 10.33 3.42 0.57
C VAL A 17 9.04 2.64 0.33
N SER A 18 8.13 3.23 -0.45
CA SER A 18 6.80 2.67 -0.72
C SER A 18 6.43 2.73 -2.19
N LEU A 19 5.56 1.83 -2.63
CA LEU A 19 4.90 1.94 -3.92
C LEU A 19 3.65 2.80 -3.79
N HIS A 20 3.55 3.85 -4.62
CA HIS A 20 2.36 4.68 -4.71
C HIS A 20 1.57 4.31 -5.97
N VAL A 21 0.29 3.97 -5.79
CA VAL A 21 -0.57 3.50 -6.87
C VAL A 21 -1.85 4.34 -6.91
N ASN A 22 -2.08 4.99 -8.05
CA ASN A 22 -3.35 5.64 -8.35
C ASN A 22 -4.32 4.63 -8.96
N LEU A 23 -5.48 4.48 -8.34
CA LEU A 23 -6.58 3.61 -8.76
C LEU A 23 -7.71 4.45 -9.35
N ALA A 24 -8.50 3.84 -10.23
CA ALA A 24 -9.52 4.57 -10.97
C ALA A 24 -10.79 4.82 -10.15
N THR A 25 -11.09 3.95 -9.18
CA THR A 25 -12.34 3.98 -8.41
C THR A 25 -12.14 3.57 -6.96
N GLU A 26 -12.99 4.06 -6.06
CA GLU A 26 -13.01 3.66 -4.65
C GLU A 26 -13.23 2.15 -4.47
N ALA A 27 -14.12 1.55 -5.27
CA ALA A 27 -14.37 0.10 -5.21
C ALA A 27 -13.14 -0.73 -5.58
N GLU A 28 -12.33 -0.27 -6.55
CA GLU A 28 -11.07 -0.93 -6.88
C GLU A 28 -10.07 -0.78 -5.73
N LEU A 29 -9.99 0.42 -5.14
CA LEU A 29 -9.12 0.72 -4.01
C LEU A 29 -9.48 -0.13 -2.78
N GLU A 30 -10.76 -0.25 -2.42
CA GLU A 30 -11.21 -1.08 -1.30
C GLU A 30 -10.84 -2.55 -1.50
N ARG A 31 -11.06 -3.08 -2.71
CA ARG A 31 -10.71 -4.46 -3.06
C ARG A 31 -9.22 -4.70 -2.95
N VAL A 32 -8.39 -3.82 -3.52
CA VAL A 32 -6.92 -3.96 -3.49
C VAL A 32 -6.39 -3.82 -2.07
N PHE A 33 -6.87 -2.82 -1.33
CA PHE A 33 -6.49 -2.57 0.06
C PHE A 33 -6.80 -3.77 0.94
N ALA A 34 -8.02 -4.33 0.87
CA ALA A 34 -8.39 -5.51 1.65
C ALA A 34 -7.48 -6.70 1.37
N ARG A 35 -7.12 -6.95 0.10
CA ARG A 35 -6.26 -8.07 -0.30
C ARG A 35 -4.81 -7.91 0.16
N LEU A 36 -4.28 -6.69 0.15
CA LEU A 36 -2.92 -6.44 0.64
C LEU A 36 -2.86 -6.42 2.18
N ALA A 37 -3.94 -5.98 2.85
CA ALA A 37 -4.04 -6.01 4.30
C ALA A 37 -4.16 -7.44 4.89
N GLU A 38 -4.56 -8.44 4.09
CA GLU A 38 -4.55 -9.85 4.51
C GLU A 38 -3.14 -10.32 4.92
N GLY A 39 -2.92 -10.43 6.24
CA GLY A 39 -1.63 -10.83 6.81
C GLY A 39 -0.60 -9.70 6.81
N GLY A 40 -1.00 -8.47 6.48
CA GLY A 40 -0.18 -7.28 6.55
C GLY A 40 -0.48 -6.42 7.78
N GLU A 41 -0.04 -5.17 7.73
CA GLU A 41 -0.21 -4.17 8.78
C GLU A 41 -0.78 -2.88 8.17
N VAL A 42 -1.94 -2.44 8.67
CA VAL A 42 -2.53 -1.16 8.26
C VAL A 42 -1.86 -0.02 9.04
N LEU A 43 -1.23 0.91 8.33
CA LEU A 43 -0.56 2.08 8.90
C LEU A 43 -1.51 3.29 8.94
N MET A 44 -2.21 3.52 7.84
CA MET A 44 -3.30 4.50 7.71
C MET A 44 -4.49 3.78 7.07
N PRO A 45 -5.62 3.61 7.79
CA PRO A 45 -6.85 3.03 7.24
C PRO A 45 -7.34 3.78 6.01
N LEU A 46 -8.25 3.18 5.25
CA LEU A 46 -8.89 3.88 4.13
C LEU A 46 -9.75 5.04 4.66
N ASP A 47 -9.39 6.26 4.27
CA ASP A 47 -10.21 7.44 4.58
C ASP A 47 -10.04 8.57 3.55
N ASP A 48 -10.85 9.62 3.70
CA ASP A 48 -10.60 10.94 3.11
C ASP A 48 -9.69 11.73 4.07
N TYR A 49 -8.42 11.86 3.70
CA TYR A 49 -7.43 12.64 4.45
C TYR A 49 -7.28 14.08 3.94
N GLY A 50 -8.18 14.55 3.08
CA GLY A 50 -8.28 15.94 2.60
C GLY A 50 -7.41 16.29 1.39
N PHE A 51 -6.64 15.34 0.86
CA PHE A 51 -5.76 15.55 -0.31
C PHE A 51 -6.12 14.71 -1.54
N SER A 52 -7.06 13.78 -1.41
CA SER A 52 -7.56 12.94 -2.50
C SER A 52 -8.99 12.50 -2.21
N ALA A 53 -9.66 11.84 -3.17
CA ALA A 53 -11.02 11.34 -2.93
C ALA A 53 -11.01 10.22 -1.87
N ARG A 54 -10.00 9.33 -1.93
CA ARG A 54 -9.81 8.25 -0.95
C ARG A 54 -8.35 7.83 -0.93
N PHE A 55 -7.81 7.56 0.26
CA PHE A 55 -6.43 7.13 0.43
C PHE A 55 -6.29 6.11 1.57
N GLY A 56 -5.29 5.24 1.47
CA GLY A 56 -4.79 4.51 2.63
C GLY A 56 -3.38 3.99 2.44
N TRP A 57 -2.77 3.56 3.54
CA TRP A 57 -1.38 3.13 3.62
C TRP A 57 -1.26 1.86 4.47
N LEU A 58 -0.62 0.83 3.93
CA LEU A 58 -0.38 -0.44 4.63
C LEU A 58 0.96 -1.05 4.22
N ASN A 59 1.49 -1.93 5.06
CA ASN A 59 2.52 -2.91 4.69
C ASN A 59 1.85 -4.24 4.39
N ASP A 60 2.19 -4.89 3.28
CA ASP A 60 1.62 -6.20 2.95
C ASP A 60 2.23 -7.34 3.77
N ARG A 61 1.79 -8.58 3.54
CA ARG A 61 2.30 -9.78 4.23
C ARG A 61 3.81 -10.03 4.06
N PHE A 62 4.45 -9.39 3.09
CA PHE A 62 5.89 -9.50 2.82
C PHE A 62 6.67 -8.32 3.41
N GLY A 63 5.98 -7.35 4.03
CA GLY A 63 6.55 -6.14 4.61
C GLY A 63 6.71 -4.98 3.63
N LEU A 64 6.32 -5.13 2.36
CA LEU A 64 6.43 -4.06 1.37
C LEU A 64 5.38 -2.98 1.65
N SER A 65 5.78 -1.71 1.60
CA SER A 65 4.90 -0.58 1.90
C SER A 65 4.14 -0.08 0.67
N TRP A 66 2.84 0.13 0.82
CA TRP A 66 1.90 0.53 -0.24
C TRP A 66 1.09 1.75 0.16
N GLN A 67 1.12 2.78 -0.68
CA GLN A 67 0.22 3.93 -0.62
C GLN A 67 -0.79 3.83 -1.77
N LEU A 68 -2.06 3.65 -1.46
CA LEU A 68 -3.13 3.48 -2.45
C LEU A 68 -4.00 4.72 -2.46
N ASN A 69 -4.25 5.26 -3.66
CA ASN A 69 -4.90 6.55 -3.83
C ASN A 69 -5.95 6.53 -4.94
N VAL A 70 -7.10 7.13 -4.69
CA VAL A 70 -8.03 7.58 -5.74
C VAL A 70 -7.94 9.11 -5.80
N PRO A 71 -7.39 9.69 -6.89
CA PRO A 71 -7.25 11.13 -7.01
C PRO A 71 -8.60 11.85 -6.86
N ALA A 72 -8.58 13.06 -6.28
CA ALA A 72 -9.72 13.97 -6.40
C ALA A 72 -9.89 14.35 -7.87
N GLY A 73 -11.15 14.40 -8.33
CA GLY A 73 -11.51 14.76 -9.71
C GLY A 73 -11.27 16.22 -10.05
#